data_AF-A0A2E2TFS7-F1
#
_entry.id   AF-A0A2E2TFS7-F1
#
_cell.length_a   1.000
_cell.length_b   1.000
_cell.length_c   1.000
_cell.angle_alpha   90.00
_cell.angle_beta   90.00
_cell.angle_gamma   90.00
#
_symmetry.space_group_name_H-M   'P 1'
#
loop_
_entity.id
_entity.type
_entity.pdbx_description
1 polymer ?
#
loop_
_entity_poly.entity_id
_entity_poly.type
_entity_poly.pdbx_seq_one_letter_code
_entity_poly.pdbx_strand_id
1 'polypeptide(L)'
;MGFISKSVLIISCLVTVFNPSFLSARAQAPVNLDSIKIVTILAESFVYYQSGLNLKAYNKSMEAYQKIDSWTPQELKGKVYNHVGNFALESELFDEAIENYNKALNYL
;
A
#
# COMPACT_ATOMS: atom_id res chain seq x y z
N MET A 1 9.79 -3.83 24.16
CA MET A 1 9.45 -3.35 22.80
C MET A 1 8.05 -2.77 22.86
N GLY A 2 7.91 -1.46 22.65
CA GLY A 2 6.63 -0.76 22.80
C GLY A 2 5.70 -1.07 21.63
N PHE A 3 4.53 -1.63 21.91
CA PHE A 3 3.48 -1.82 20.92
C PHE A 3 2.94 -0.45 20.49
N ILE A 4 3.30 0.01 19.29
CA ILE A 4 2.65 1.16 18.67
C ILE A 4 1.22 0.71 18.36
N SER A 5 0.22 1.41 18.89
CA SER A 5 -1.17 0.99 18.71
C SER A 5 -1.54 1.00 17.22
N LYS A 6 -2.40 0.05 16.81
CA LYS A 6 -2.87 -0.10 15.42
C LYS A 6 -3.37 1.24 14.84
N SER A 7 -3.95 2.09 15.69
CA SER A 7 -4.43 3.43 15.34
C SER A 7 -3.32 4.41 15.00
N VAL A 8 -2.18 4.38 15.70
CA VAL A 8 -1.04 5.30 15.48
C VAL A 8 -0.32 4.98 14.16
N LEU A 9 -0.21 3.70 13.81
CA LEU A 9 0.36 3.25 12.54
C LEU A 9 -0.51 3.61 11.33
N ILE A 10 -1.83 3.44 11.46
CA ILE A 10 -2.78 3.88 10.44
C ILE A 10 -2.69 5.39 10.24
N ILE A 11 -2.62 6.18 11.32
CA ILE A 11 -2.46 7.64 11.24
C ILE A 11 -1.12 8.02 10.57
N SER A 12 -0.02 7.34 10.90
CA SER A 12 1.30 7.62 10.29
C SER A 12 1.33 7.32 8.77
N CYS A 13 0.66 6.25 8.34
CA CYS A 13 0.51 5.89 6.94
C CYS A 13 -0.45 6.85 6.19
N LEU A 14 -1.50 7.30 6.87
CA LEU A 14 -2.40 8.34 6.35
C LEU A 14 -1.65 9.66 6.20
N VAL A 15 -0.79 10.07 7.15
CA VAL A 15 -0.02 11.33 7.07
C VAL A 15 0.97 11.34 5.89
N THR A 16 1.53 10.19 5.50
CA THR A 16 2.37 10.08 4.29
C THR A 16 1.56 10.20 3.00
N VAL A 17 0.28 9.78 2.99
CA VAL A 17 -0.64 9.92 1.85
C VAL A 17 -1.33 11.30 1.81
N PHE A 18 -1.54 11.93 2.96
CA PHE A 18 -2.01 13.31 3.10
C PHE A 18 -0.84 14.31 3.16
N ASN A 19 0.33 13.95 2.61
CA ASN A 19 1.42 14.88 2.40
C ASN A 19 0.91 16.03 1.49
N PRO A 20 1.16 17.31 1.82
CA PRO A 20 0.71 18.44 1.00
C PRO A 20 1.10 18.37 -0.48
N SER A 21 2.19 17.68 -0.85
CA SER A 21 2.50 17.41 -2.27
C SER A 21 1.46 16.52 -2.95
N PHE A 22 0.86 15.56 -2.25
CA PHE A 22 -0.25 14.72 -2.73
C PHE A 22 -1.59 15.49 -2.80
N LEU A 23 -1.78 16.52 -1.96
CA LEU A 23 -2.92 17.45 -2.07
C LEU A 23 -2.78 18.42 -3.25
N SER A 24 -1.57 18.85 -3.61
CA SER A 24 -1.35 19.82 -4.68
C SER A 24 -1.70 19.29 -6.08
N ALA A 25 -1.58 17.98 -6.29
CA ALA A 25 -2.07 17.29 -7.50
C ALA A 25 -3.61 17.15 -7.56
N ARG A 26 -4.32 17.53 -6.49
CA ARG A 26 -5.74 17.25 -6.26
C ARG A 26 -6.68 18.42 -6.55
N ALA A 27 -6.21 19.51 -7.14
CA ALA A 27 -7.08 20.64 -7.48
C ALA A 27 -8.22 20.27 -8.46
N GLN A 28 -8.24 19.06 -9.05
CA GLN A 28 -9.19 18.68 -10.10
C GLN A 28 -9.86 17.31 -9.95
N ALA A 29 -9.61 16.51 -8.91
CA ALA A 29 -10.27 15.20 -8.75
C ALA A 29 -10.81 14.99 -7.33
N PRO A 30 -12.11 14.65 -7.16
CA PRO A 30 -12.68 14.38 -5.85
C PRO A 30 -11.91 13.26 -5.15
N VAL A 31 -11.85 13.34 -3.82
CA VAL A 31 -11.36 12.26 -2.97
C VAL A 31 -12.14 10.98 -3.29
N ASN A 32 -11.59 10.08 -4.11
CA ASN A 32 -12.24 8.81 -4.39
C ASN A 32 -12.14 7.92 -3.13
N LEU A 33 -13.29 7.60 -2.55
CA LEU A 33 -13.43 6.72 -1.38
C LEU A 33 -12.69 5.39 -1.58
N ASP A 34 -12.60 4.90 -2.82
CA ASP A 34 -11.92 3.64 -3.12
C ASP A 34 -10.39 3.75 -2.99
N SER A 35 -9.80 4.90 -3.33
CA SER A 35 -8.38 5.15 -3.07
C SER A 35 -8.07 5.20 -1.57
N ILE A 36 -8.98 5.76 -0.76
CA ILE A 36 -8.83 5.72 0.71
C ILE A 36 -8.87 4.28 1.22
N LYS A 37 -9.80 3.45 0.72
CA LYS A 37 -9.88 2.03 1.13
C LYS A 37 -8.58 1.29 0.80
N ILE A 38 -8.02 1.48 -0.39
CA ILE A 38 -6.74 0.87 -0.80
C ILE A 38 -5.63 1.25 0.20
N VAL A 39 -5.50 2.54 0.52
CA VAL A 39 -4.48 3.03 1.47
C VAL A 39 -4.67 2.44 2.87
N THR A 40 -5.91 2.37 3.35
CA THR A 40 -6.22 1.76 4.65
C THR A 40 -5.81 0.28 4.69
N ILE A 41 -6.08 -0.48 3.62
CA ILE A 41 -5.69 -1.88 3.52
C ILE A 41 -4.16 -2.04 3.50
N LEU A 42 -3.43 -1.17 2.80
CA LEU A 42 -1.97 -1.17 2.84
C LEU A 42 -1.42 -0.85 4.23
N ALA A 43 -2.06 0.09 4.95
CA ALA A 43 -1.67 0.38 6.34
C ALA A 43 -1.90 -0.85 7.25
N GLU A 44 -3.01 -1.56 7.10
CA GLU A 44 -3.24 -2.84 7.81
C GLU A 44 -2.20 -3.90 7.45
N SER A 45 -1.89 -4.04 6.16
CA SER A 45 -0.84 -4.93 5.68
C SER A 45 0.50 -4.64 6.38
N PHE A 46 0.89 -3.37 6.45
CA PHE A 46 2.13 -2.97 7.09
C PHE A 46 2.13 -3.25 8.59
N VAL A 47 1.00 -3.14 9.28
CA VAL A 47 0.87 -3.55 10.68
C VAL A 47 1.13 -5.06 10.85
N TYR A 48 0.61 -5.90 9.95
CA TYR A 48 0.89 -7.33 9.97
C TYR A 48 2.37 -7.62 9.73
N TYR A 49 3.00 -6.92 8.79
CA TYR A 49 4.42 -7.04 8.51
C TYR A 49 5.26 -6.70 9.75
N GLN A 50 4.99 -5.57 10.41
CA GLN A 50 5.69 -5.18 11.64
C GLN A 50 5.49 -6.18 12.79
N SER A 51 4.42 -6.97 12.74
CA SER A 51 4.14 -8.02 13.72
C SER A 51 4.79 -9.37 13.35
N GLY A 52 5.62 -9.42 12.30
CA GLY A 52 6.25 -10.64 11.79
C GLY A 52 5.29 -11.60 11.08
N LEU A 53 4.09 -11.14 10.73
CA LEU A 53 3.05 -11.95 10.09
C LEU A 53 3.10 -11.74 8.56
N ASN A 54 4.23 -12.08 7.94
CA ASN A 54 4.55 -11.75 6.54
C ASN A 54 3.48 -12.26 5.56
N LEU A 55 3.05 -13.53 5.69
CA LEU A 55 2.00 -14.07 4.83
C LEU A 55 0.65 -13.32 4.97
N LYS A 56 0.31 -12.84 6.17
CA LYS A 56 -0.90 -12.03 6.38
C LYS A 56 -0.74 -10.63 5.79
N ALA A 57 0.45 -10.03 5.89
CA ALA A 57 0.77 -8.78 5.22
C ALA A 57 0.63 -8.94 3.70
N TYR A 58 1.26 -9.95 3.12
CA TYR A 58 1.15 -10.26 1.70
C TYR A 58 -0.32 -10.41 1.26
N ASN A 59 -1.12 -11.22 1.96
CA ASN A 59 -2.54 -11.39 1.65
C ASN A 59 -3.33 -10.08 1.73
N LYS A 60 -3.03 -9.20 2.69
CA LYS A 60 -3.66 -7.88 2.80
C LYS A 60 -3.23 -6.95 1.66
N SER A 61 -1.97 -6.96 1.26
CA SER A 61 -1.53 -6.20 0.08
C SER A 61 -2.17 -6.71 -1.21
N MET A 62 -2.44 -8.01 -1.32
CA MET A 62 -3.21 -8.57 -2.43
C MET A 62 -4.69 -8.13 -2.42
N GLU A 63 -5.30 -7.91 -1.25
CA GLU A 63 -6.63 -7.30 -1.15
C GLU A 63 -6.62 -5.85 -1.69
N ALA A 64 -5.58 -5.08 -1.38
CA ALA A 64 -5.41 -3.73 -1.94
C ALA A 64 -5.22 -3.77 -3.45
N TYR A 65 -4.43 -4.73 -3.96
CA TYR A 65 -4.21 -4.95 -5.39
C TYR A 65 -5.51 -5.23 -6.14
N GLN A 66 -6.38 -6.10 -5.61
CA GLN A 66 -7.67 -6.43 -6.23
C GLN A 66 -8.63 -5.24 -6.33
N LYS A 67 -8.39 -4.17 -5.55
CA LYS A 67 -9.20 -2.95 -5.57
C LYS A 67 -8.70 -1.89 -6.54
N ILE A 68 -7.54 -2.09 -7.17
CA ILE A 68 -7.04 -1.17 -8.19
C ILE A 68 -8.00 -1.19 -9.40
N ASP A 69 -8.34 0.00 -9.88
CA ASP A 69 -9.17 0.21 -11.06
C ASP A 69 -8.55 1.23 -12.03
N SER A 70 -9.29 1.58 -13.10
CA SER A 70 -8.86 2.57 -14.09
C SER A 70 -8.68 3.98 -13.50
N TRP A 71 -9.44 4.33 -12.46
CA TRP A 71 -9.43 5.65 -11.83
C TRP A 71 -8.41 5.78 -10.69
N THR A 72 -7.84 4.66 -10.26
CA THR A 72 -6.83 4.65 -9.20
C THR A 72 -5.61 5.45 -9.67
N PRO A 73 -5.14 6.43 -8.86
CA PRO A 73 -3.97 7.23 -9.20
C PRO A 73 -2.76 6.36 -9.53
N GLN A 74 -2.01 6.69 -10.58
CA GLN A 74 -0.85 5.92 -11.00
C GLN A 74 0.17 5.75 -9.87
N GLU A 75 0.45 6.81 -9.11
CA GLU A 75 1.33 6.74 -7.93
C GLU A 75 0.81 5.73 -6.89
N LEU A 76 -0.50 5.64 -6.68
CA LEU A 76 -1.09 4.66 -5.75
C LEU A 76 -0.98 3.23 -6.30
N LYS A 77 -1.10 3.04 -7.62
CA LYS A 77 -0.84 1.73 -8.26
C LYS A 77 0.60 1.29 -8.01
N GLY A 78 1.57 2.17 -8.28
CA GLY A 78 2.99 1.91 -8.02
C GLY A 78 3.26 1.52 -6.56
N LYS A 79 2.67 2.25 -5.61
CA LYS A 79 2.76 1.92 -4.17
C LYS A 79 2.20 0.54 -3.85
N VAL A 80 1.02 0.18 -4.37
CA VAL A 80 0.42 -1.15 -4.12
C VAL A 80 1.33 -2.25 -4.66
N TYR A 81 1.83 -2.13 -5.89
CA TYR A 81 2.76 -3.10 -6.46
C TYR A 81 4.03 -3.25 -5.62
N ASN A 82 4.61 -2.14 -5.18
CA ASN A 82 5.79 -2.17 -4.32
C ASN A 82 5.52 -2.87 -2.98
N HIS A 83 4.37 -2.62 -2.35
CA HIS A 83 3.98 -3.30 -1.11
C HIS A 83 3.77 -4.80 -1.31
N VAL A 84 3.09 -5.22 -2.38
CA VAL A 84 2.94 -6.64 -2.72
C VAL A 84 4.31 -7.27 -2.93
N GLY A 85 5.20 -6.62 -3.69
CA GLY A 85 6.56 -7.12 -3.93
C GLY A 85 7.39 -7.28 -2.66
N ASN A 86 7.38 -6.27 -1.78
CA ASN A 86 8.08 -6.31 -0.48
C ASN A 86 7.60 -7.48 0.38
N PHE A 87 6.29 -7.65 0.53
CA PHE A 87 5.77 -8.69 1.41
C PHE A 87 5.80 -10.08 0.78
N ALA A 88 5.81 -10.18 -0.54
CA ALA A 88 6.12 -11.42 -1.27
C ALA A 88 7.56 -11.86 -0.98
N LEU A 89 8.53 -10.93 -1.09
CA LEU A 89 9.94 -11.20 -0.77
C LEU A 89 10.11 -11.70 0.67
N GLU A 90 9.48 -11.04 1.63
CA GLU A 90 9.49 -11.39 3.06
C GLU A 90 8.75 -12.70 3.37
N SER A 91 7.95 -13.18 2.42
CA SER A 91 7.28 -14.49 2.47
C SER A 91 7.96 -15.54 1.60
N GLU A 92 9.17 -15.27 1.10
CA GLU A 92 9.97 -16.15 0.23
C GLU A 92 9.28 -16.48 -1.12
N LEU A 93 8.32 -15.66 -1.55
CA LEU A 93 7.63 -15.72 -2.84
C LEU A 93 8.39 -14.88 -3.88
N PHE A 94 9.55 -15.38 -4.28
CA PHE A 94 10.54 -14.59 -5.04
C PHE A 94 10.07 -14.22 -6.45
N ASP A 95 9.38 -15.12 -7.15
CA ASP A 95 8.89 -14.86 -8.51
C ASP A 95 7.82 -13.76 -8.49
N GLU A 96 6.89 -13.83 -7.54
CA GLU A 96 5.86 -12.82 -7.31
C GLU A 96 6.48 -11.48 -6.91
N ALA A 97 7.54 -11.49 -6.10
CA ALA A 97 8.24 -10.28 -5.72
C ALA A 97 8.82 -9.56 -6.95
N ILE A 98 9.56 -10.29 -7.79
CA ILE A 98 10.18 -9.74 -9.01
C ILE A 98 9.10 -9.21 -9.97
N GLU A 99 8.03 -9.97 -10.19
CA GLU A 99 6.93 -9.55 -11.05
C GLU A 99 6.32 -8.22 -10.56
N ASN A 100 6.06 -8.09 -9.26
CA ASN A 100 5.44 -6.90 -8.70
C ASN A 100 6.38 -5.70 -8.66
N TYR A 101 7.69 -5.88 -8.41
CA TYR A 101 8.64 -4.78 -8.56
C TYR A 101 8.70 -4.27 -10.00
N ASN A 102 8.74 -5.17 -10.99
CA ASN A 102 8.70 -4.78 -12.40
C ASN A 102 7.41 -4.02 -12.75
N LYS A 103 6.27 -4.44 -12.19
CA LYS A 103 5.02 -3.67 -12.34
C LYS A 103 5.12 -2.30 -11.69
N ALA A 104 5.68 -2.18 -10.50
CA ALA A 104 5.84 -0.90 -9.79
C ALA A 104 6.67 0.11 -10.60
N LEU A 105 7.72 -0.35 -11.29
CA LEU A 105 8.56 0.48 -12.16
C LEU A 105 7.78 1.13 -13.33
N ASN A 106 6.65 0.54 -13.76
CA ASN A 106 5.80 1.13 -14.80
C ASN A 106 4.95 2.32 -14.28
N TYR A 107 5.02 2.62 -12.98
CA TYR A 107 4.23 3.67 -12.32
C TYR A 107 5.09 4.62 -11.46
N LEU A 108 6.42 4.61 -11.65
CA LEU A 108 7.37 5.56 -11.04
C LEU A 108 7.41 6.90 -11.76
#